data_AF-A0A3B0AYD8-F1
#
_entry.id   AF-A0A3B0AYD8-F1
#
_cell.length_a   1.000
_cell.length_b   1.000
_cell.length_c   1.000
_cell.angle_alpha   90.00
_cell.angle_beta   90.00
_cell.angle_gamma   90.00
#
_symmetry.space_group_name_H-M   'P 1'
#
loop_
_entity.id
_entity.type
_entity.pdbx_description
1 polymer ?
#
loop_
_entity_poly.entity_id
_entity_poly.type
_entity_poly.pdbx_seq_one_letter_code
_entity_poly.pdbx_strand_id
1 'polypeptide(L)'
;MRIVYFDCFSGISGDMALAALVDAGADQAYIERELQKIRIEPFGLSWKRVNKNGISALKMDVVLDPNKQPTRHRHYSDIVKLIRTSGFNERVQAYSLAIFEKIGIAEGKIHGIPVEKVHFHEVGAIDSIVDVIGVALALDSLQAEYICSSPVPLGSGMVRCDHGLYPVPAPATLEMMRGLPIAETDYSMEMTTPTGAGIVAAVVNGFSKGLPPMVVDTIGYGAGTRDLAKQPNVLRVVVGTTDSYIAKSTAMLQPALAHLHSHDHDHDHHHDHDHDHHHDHDHHHDHDHHHDHHHDHNHDHDHHDHNHDHDHEHDDDDESHDHPHKH
;
A
#
# COMPACT_ATOMS: atom_id res chain seq x y z
N MET A 1 8.05 6.83 13.83
CA MET A 1 7.88 5.60 13.02
C MET A 1 7.39 5.96 11.62
N ARG A 2 8.05 5.46 10.57
CA ARG A 2 7.68 5.70 9.16
C ARG A 2 6.51 4.83 8.75
N ILE A 3 5.43 5.47 8.33
CA ILE A 3 4.17 4.82 7.94
C ILE A 3 3.95 4.95 6.42
N VAL A 4 3.45 3.87 5.82
CA VAL A 4 2.93 3.85 4.45
C VAL A 4 1.45 3.52 4.52
N TYR A 5 0.60 4.37 3.96
CA TYR A 5 -0.85 4.17 3.89
C TYR A 5 -1.29 3.91 2.45
N PHE A 6 -1.85 2.74 2.19
CA PHE A 6 -2.55 2.39 0.96
C PHE A 6 -3.99 2.89 1.02
N ASP A 7 -4.30 3.89 0.20
CA ASP A 7 -5.65 4.39 0.02
C ASP A 7 -6.29 3.73 -1.21
N CYS A 8 -6.97 2.62 -0.95
CA CYS A 8 -7.52 1.71 -1.95
C CYS A 8 -8.87 2.17 -2.52
N PHE A 9 -9.21 3.46 -2.50
CA PHE A 9 -10.52 3.97 -2.92
C PHE A 9 -10.94 3.54 -4.35
N SER A 10 -9.97 3.25 -5.23
CA SER A 10 -10.20 2.70 -6.57
C SER A 10 -9.65 1.30 -6.78
N GLY A 11 -9.58 0.51 -5.71
CA GLY A 11 -9.04 -0.83 -5.72
C GLY A 11 -7.51 -0.86 -5.71
N ILE A 12 -6.96 -2.07 -5.89
CA ILE A 12 -5.52 -2.31 -5.86
C ILE A 12 -5.15 -3.49 -6.76
N SER A 13 -4.07 -3.31 -7.52
CA SER A 13 -3.37 -4.36 -8.26
C SER A 13 -1.86 -4.24 -8.02
N GLY A 14 -1.09 -5.25 -8.45
CA GLY A 14 0.36 -5.29 -8.25
C GLY A 14 1.09 -4.11 -8.90
N ASP A 15 0.86 -3.90 -10.20
CA ASP A 15 1.37 -2.78 -10.98
C ASP A 15 0.98 -1.41 -10.39
N MET A 16 -0.28 -1.24 -9.95
CA MET A 16 -0.76 -0.03 -9.28
C MET A 16 -0.03 0.20 -7.96
N ALA A 17 0.15 -0.84 -7.14
CA ALA A 17 0.86 -0.74 -5.86
C ALA A 17 2.32 -0.34 -6.06
N LEU A 18 3.03 -1.02 -6.98
CA LEU A 18 4.42 -0.70 -7.29
C LEU A 18 4.57 0.73 -7.82
N ALA A 19 3.74 1.11 -8.80
CA ALA A 19 3.80 2.44 -9.37
C ALA A 19 3.46 3.53 -8.35
N ALA A 20 2.49 3.31 -7.46
CA ALA A 20 2.14 4.27 -6.42
C ALA A 20 3.27 4.45 -5.40
N LEU A 21 3.96 3.37 -5.01
CA LEU A 21 5.09 3.43 -4.07
C LEU A 21 6.30 4.15 -4.68
N VAL A 22 6.62 3.87 -5.95
CA VAL A 22 7.67 4.60 -6.69
C VAL A 22 7.31 6.07 -6.81
N ASP A 23 6.06 6.37 -7.15
CA ASP A 23 5.59 7.74 -7.24
C ASP A 23 5.61 8.48 -5.89
N ALA A 24 5.48 7.75 -4.79
CA ALA A 24 5.61 8.28 -3.44
C ALA A 24 7.07 8.42 -2.98
N GLY A 25 8.05 8.11 -3.83
CA GLY A 25 9.48 8.33 -3.58
C GLY A 25 10.31 7.08 -3.31
N ALA A 26 9.81 5.87 -3.59
CA ALA A 26 10.67 4.69 -3.60
C ALA A 26 11.72 4.79 -4.72
N ASP A 27 12.94 4.31 -4.47
CA ASP A 27 14.05 4.40 -5.43
C ASP A 27 13.84 3.43 -6.62
N GLN A 28 13.38 3.99 -7.73
CA GLN A 28 13.16 3.27 -8.98
C GLN A 28 14.43 2.55 -9.48
N ALA A 29 15.62 3.17 -9.36
CA ALA A 29 16.87 2.60 -9.85
C ALA A 29 17.35 1.43 -8.97
N TYR A 30 17.09 1.49 -7.66
CA TYR A 30 17.26 0.35 -6.76
C TYR A 30 16.33 -0.80 -7.16
N ILE A 31 15.04 -0.53 -7.35
CA ILE A 31 14.04 -1.54 -7.71
C ILE A 31 14.40 -2.23 -9.02
N GLU A 32 14.70 -1.47 -10.08
CA GLU A 32 15.10 -2.01 -11.38
C GLU A 32 16.33 -2.91 -11.29
N ARG A 33 17.38 -2.44 -10.59
CA ARG A 33 18.62 -3.20 -10.41
C ARG A 33 18.39 -4.52 -9.65
N GLU A 34 17.61 -4.48 -8.58
CA GLU A 34 17.32 -5.66 -7.77
C GLU A 34 16.44 -6.66 -8.52
N LEU A 35 15.44 -6.20 -9.28
CA LEU A 35 14.60 -7.06 -10.11
C LEU A 35 15.41 -7.82 -11.18
N GLN A 36 16.52 -7.28 -11.68
CA GLN A 36 17.42 -8.01 -12.60
C GLN A 36 18.07 -9.26 -11.98
N LYS A 37 18.01 -9.44 -10.65
CA LYS A 37 18.43 -10.68 -9.99
C LYS A 37 17.47 -11.85 -10.26
N ILE A 38 16.25 -11.58 -10.73
CA ILE A 38 15.27 -12.58 -11.14
C ILE A 38 15.68 -13.13 -12.51
N ARG A 39 16.43 -14.23 -12.51
CA ARG A 39 16.95 -14.87 -13.73
C ARG A 39 16.03 -15.97 -14.24
N ILE A 40 14.76 -15.65 -14.44
CA ILE A 40 13.78 -16.60 -15.01
C ILE A 40 13.59 -16.35 -16.49
N GLU A 41 13.13 -15.16 -16.85
CA GLU A 41 12.87 -14.73 -18.23
C GLU A 41 13.28 -13.27 -18.39
N PRO A 42 13.67 -12.83 -19.59
CA PRO A 42 13.99 -11.44 -19.84
C PRO A 42 12.71 -10.59 -19.80
N PHE A 43 12.77 -9.48 -19.07
CA PHE A 43 11.73 -8.45 -19.04
C PHE A 43 12.38 -7.07 -18.95
N GLY A 44 11.65 -6.05 -19.40
CA GLY A 44 11.95 -4.64 -19.13
C GLY A 44 10.81 -4.00 -18.34
N LEU A 45 11.05 -2.83 -17.77
CA LEU A 45 10.01 -2.02 -17.14
C LEU A 45 9.81 -0.74 -17.94
N SER A 46 8.55 -0.34 -18.13
CA SER A 46 8.19 0.94 -18.72
C SER A 46 7.43 1.76 -17.70
N TRP A 47 7.95 2.94 -17.39
CA TRP A 47 7.35 3.89 -16.47
C TRP A 47 6.84 5.09 -17.26
N LYS A 48 5.57 5.43 -17.10
CA LYS A 48 4.94 6.55 -17.83
C LYS A 48 4.03 7.35 -16.92
N ARG A 49 4.11 8.67 -17.01
CA ARG A 49 3.06 9.52 -16.44
C ARG A 49 1.83 9.49 -17.33
N VAL A 50 0.68 9.25 -16.72
CA VAL A 50 -0.63 9.23 -17.37
C VAL A 50 -1.60 10.11 -16.56
N ASN A 51 -2.63 10.61 -17.22
CA ASN A 51 -3.72 11.29 -16.54
C ASN A 51 -4.94 10.36 -16.47
N LYS A 52 -5.44 10.11 -15.26
CA LYS A 52 -6.67 9.35 -15.00
C LYS A 52 -7.68 10.31 -14.40
N ASN A 53 -8.67 10.74 -15.17
CA ASN A 53 -9.74 11.66 -14.73
C ASN A 53 -9.23 12.87 -13.93
N GLY A 54 -8.18 13.52 -14.43
CA GLY A 54 -7.58 14.71 -13.81
C GLY A 54 -6.40 14.42 -12.87
N ILE A 55 -6.20 13.18 -12.42
CA ILE A 55 -5.07 12.81 -11.56
C ILE A 55 -3.87 12.39 -12.41
N SER A 56 -2.74 13.08 -12.25
CA SER A 56 -1.44 12.64 -12.77
C SER A 56 -0.95 11.46 -11.94
N ALA A 57 -0.76 10.31 -12.57
CA ALA A 57 -0.37 9.06 -11.92
C ALA A 57 0.74 8.37 -12.71
N LEU A 58 1.57 7.60 -12.01
CA LEU A 58 2.61 6.78 -12.61
C LEU A 58 1.99 5.45 -13.05
N LYS A 59 2.22 5.04 -14.29
CA LYS A 59 1.88 3.72 -14.80
C LYS A 59 3.16 2.92 -14.99
N MET A 60 3.16 1.70 -14.49
CA MET A 60 4.23 0.72 -14.69
C MET A 60 3.70 -0.38 -15.59
N ASP A 61 4.43 -0.70 -16.65
CA ASP A 61 4.14 -1.83 -17.53
C ASP A 61 5.38 -2.74 -17.60
N VAL A 62 5.19 -4.04 -17.42
CA VAL A 62 6.23 -5.05 -17.68
C VAL A 62 6.28 -5.34 -19.18
N VAL A 63 7.42 -5.05 -19.80
CA VAL A 63 7.65 -5.22 -21.24
C VAL A 63 8.35 -6.55 -21.49
N LEU A 64 7.66 -7.46 -22.18
CA LEU A 64 8.16 -8.79 -22.53
C LEU A 64 8.73 -8.81 -23.94
N ASP A 65 9.63 -9.76 -24.22
CA ASP A 65 10.15 -10.01 -25.58
C ASP A 65 9.02 -10.51 -26.48
N PRO A 66 8.61 -9.77 -27.53
CA PRO A 66 7.50 -10.18 -28.39
C PRO A 66 7.77 -11.46 -29.17
N ASN A 67 9.03 -11.89 -29.28
CA ASN A 67 9.42 -13.08 -30.02
C ASN A 67 9.47 -14.35 -29.16
N LYS A 68 9.22 -14.24 -27.85
CA LYS A 68 9.18 -15.38 -26.93
C LYS A 68 7.80 -15.49 -26.30
N GLN A 69 7.24 -16.69 -26.31
CA GLN A 69 6.05 -16.96 -25.52
C GLN A 69 6.46 -16.96 -24.03
N PRO A 70 5.89 -16.07 -23.21
CA PRO A 70 6.20 -16.05 -21.79
C PRO A 70 5.63 -17.30 -21.12
N THR A 71 6.37 -17.87 -20.17
CA THR A 71 5.83 -18.94 -19.35
C THR A 71 4.80 -18.32 -18.41
N ARG A 72 3.53 -18.74 -18.57
CA ARG A 72 2.42 -18.27 -17.72
C ARG A 72 2.26 -19.07 -16.44
N HIS A 73 2.71 -20.32 -16.45
CA HIS A 73 2.52 -21.25 -15.34
C HIS A 73 3.82 -21.51 -14.59
N ARG A 74 3.82 -21.26 -13.28
CA ARG A 74 4.94 -21.61 -12.40
C ARG A 74 4.41 -22.23 -11.12
N HIS A 75 5.16 -23.19 -10.59
CA HIS A 75 4.86 -23.75 -9.29
C HIS A 75 5.18 -22.74 -8.20
N TYR A 76 4.37 -22.73 -7.14
CA TYR A 76 4.67 -21.97 -5.93
C TYR A 76 6.07 -22.27 -5.38
N SER A 77 6.46 -23.56 -5.35
CA SER A 77 7.78 -23.99 -4.85
C SER A 77 8.95 -23.44 -5.67
N ASP A 78 8.79 -23.27 -6.99
CA ASP A 78 9.80 -22.68 -7.86
C ASP A 78 9.97 -21.18 -7.58
N ILE A 79 8.88 -20.45 -7.35
CA ILE A 79 8.90 -19.02 -6.99
C ILE A 79 9.55 -18.83 -5.62
N VAL A 80 9.22 -19.67 -4.64
CA VAL A 80 9.86 -19.63 -3.31
C VAL A 80 11.36 -19.87 -3.42
N LYS A 81 11.77 -20.88 -4.22
CA LYS A 81 13.19 -21.18 -4.44
C LYS A 81 13.91 -20.04 -5.14
N LEU A 82 13.28 -19.42 -6.15
CA LEU A 82 13.78 -18.22 -6.81
C LEU A 82 14.08 -17.13 -5.79
N ILE A 83 13.07 -16.69 -5.03
CA ILE A 83 13.21 -15.57 -4.09
C ILE A 83 14.33 -15.83 -3.08
N ARG A 84 14.40 -17.04 -2.51
CA ARG A 84 15.44 -17.43 -1.53
C ARG A 84 16.86 -17.46 -2.10
N THR A 85 17.02 -17.63 -3.41
CA THR A 85 18.33 -17.76 -4.06
C THR A 85 18.74 -16.53 -4.86
N SER A 86 17.85 -15.57 -5.05
CA SER A 86 18.11 -14.32 -5.77
C SER A 86 19.04 -13.34 -5.04
N GLY A 87 19.30 -13.52 -3.74
CA GLY A 87 20.20 -12.64 -2.99
C GLY A 87 19.57 -11.26 -2.69
N PHE A 88 18.27 -11.24 -2.41
CA PHE A 88 17.59 -10.10 -1.83
C PHE A 88 17.97 -9.95 -0.35
N ASN A 89 17.77 -8.76 0.21
CA ASN A 89 17.90 -8.59 1.66
C ASN A 89 16.74 -9.31 2.39
N GLU A 90 16.89 -9.46 3.71
CA GLU A 90 15.94 -10.22 4.54
C GLU A 90 14.52 -9.68 4.46
N ARG A 91 14.36 -8.36 4.44
CA ARG A 91 13.06 -7.69 4.46
C ARG A 91 12.31 -7.87 3.14
N VAL A 92 12.99 -7.69 2.00
CA VAL A 92 12.44 -7.93 0.66
C VAL A 92 12.05 -9.39 0.49
N GLN A 93 12.92 -10.31 0.92
CA GLN A 93 12.63 -11.74 0.87
C GLN A 93 11.43 -12.10 1.75
N ALA A 94 11.33 -11.56 2.96
CA ALA A 94 10.21 -11.81 3.87
C ALA A 94 8.88 -11.33 3.27
N TYR A 95 8.80 -10.10 2.77
CA TYR A 95 7.58 -9.59 2.13
C TYR A 95 7.20 -10.38 0.89
N SER A 96 8.15 -10.65 0.00
CA SER A 96 7.88 -11.38 -1.24
C SER A 96 7.33 -12.78 -0.93
N LEU A 97 7.95 -13.51 0.00
CA LEU A 97 7.49 -14.83 0.41
C LEU A 97 6.11 -14.79 1.08
N ALA A 98 5.85 -13.81 1.96
CA ALA A 98 4.56 -13.66 2.63
C ALA A 98 3.42 -13.42 1.63
N ILE A 99 3.64 -12.56 0.62
CA ILE A 99 2.65 -12.29 -0.42
C ILE A 99 2.35 -13.55 -1.23
N PHE A 100 3.38 -14.24 -1.74
CA PHE A 100 3.18 -15.47 -2.50
C PHE A 100 2.58 -16.60 -1.66
N GLU A 101 2.90 -16.68 -0.37
CA GLU A 101 2.29 -17.66 0.54
C GLU A 101 0.79 -17.39 0.71
N LYS A 102 0.36 -16.14 0.90
CA LYS A 102 -1.08 -15.79 0.97
C LYS A 102 -1.82 -16.21 -0.30
N ILE A 103 -1.24 -15.90 -1.46
CA ILE A 103 -1.82 -16.28 -2.76
C ILE A 103 -1.83 -17.81 -2.89
N GLY A 104 -0.72 -18.48 -2.58
CA GLY A 104 -0.60 -19.94 -2.66
C GLY A 104 -1.59 -20.68 -1.77
N ILE A 105 -1.80 -20.23 -0.53
CA ILE A 105 -2.78 -20.83 0.38
C ILE A 105 -4.20 -20.68 -0.16
N ALA A 106 -4.54 -19.49 -0.67
CA ALA A 106 -5.85 -19.25 -1.26
C ALA A 106 -6.08 -20.13 -2.49
N GLU A 107 -5.14 -20.15 -3.43
CA GLU A 107 -5.21 -20.98 -4.64
C GLU A 107 -5.29 -22.47 -4.31
N GLY A 108 -4.46 -22.95 -3.37
CA GLY A 108 -4.50 -24.34 -2.91
C GLY A 108 -5.86 -24.73 -2.36
N LYS A 109 -6.51 -23.82 -1.61
CA LYS A 109 -7.87 -24.05 -1.11
C LYS A 109 -8.92 -24.05 -2.22
N ILE A 110 -8.88 -23.10 -3.15
CA ILE A 110 -9.83 -23.02 -4.27
C ILE A 110 -9.73 -24.26 -5.17
N HIS A 111 -8.52 -24.80 -5.35
CA HIS A 111 -8.27 -25.97 -6.19
C HIS A 111 -8.25 -27.31 -5.42
N GLY A 112 -8.38 -27.30 -4.10
CA GLY A 112 -8.38 -28.52 -3.26
C GLY A 112 -7.04 -29.26 -3.22
N ILE A 113 -5.92 -28.54 -3.32
CA ILE A 113 -4.55 -29.10 -3.34
C ILE A 113 -3.66 -28.46 -2.27
N PRO A 114 -2.64 -29.18 -1.77
CA PRO A 114 -1.62 -28.60 -0.88
C PRO A 114 -0.90 -27.42 -1.54
N VAL A 115 -0.51 -26.40 -0.76
CA VAL A 115 0.13 -25.18 -1.24
C VAL A 115 1.42 -25.46 -2.03
N GLU A 116 2.17 -26.49 -1.64
CA GLU A 116 3.40 -26.90 -2.31
C GLU A 116 3.15 -27.43 -3.74
N LYS A 117 1.92 -27.90 -3.99
CA LYS A 117 1.47 -28.41 -5.29
C LYS A 117 0.76 -27.36 -6.14
N VAL A 118 0.62 -26.13 -5.66
CA VAL A 118 -0.06 -25.07 -6.41
C VAL A 118 0.74 -24.70 -7.65
N HIS A 119 0.04 -24.73 -8.78
CA HIS A 119 0.46 -24.16 -10.05
C HIS A 119 -0.29 -22.85 -10.26
N PHE A 120 0.42 -21.73 -10.23
CA PHE A 120 -0.21 -20.46 -10.52
C PHE A 120 -0.42 -20.32 -12.03
N HIS A 121 -1.63 -19.92 -12.43
CA HIS A 121 -1.99 -19.72 -13.83
C HIS A 121 -1.83 -18.26 -14.25
N GLU A 122 -2.31 -17.34 -13.43
CA GLU A 122 -2.21 -15.90 -13.69
C GLU A 122 -1.05 -15.30 -12.88
N VAL A 123 -0.98 -15.60 -11.58
CA VAL A 123 0.07 -15.08 -10.68
C VAL A 123 1.46 -15.70 -10.92
N GLY A 124 1.51 -16.78 -11.72
CA GLY A 124 2.75 -17.48 -12.07
C GLY A 124 3.53 -16.80 -13.20
N ALA A 125 2.90 -15.84 -13.88
CA ALA A 125 3.50 -15.09 -14.96
C ALA A 125 4.51 -14.05 -14.44
N ILE A 126 5.46 -13.69 -15.31
CA ILE A 126 6.60 -12.84 -14.93
C ILE A 126 6.17 -11.43 -14.52
N ASP A 127 5.08 -10.90 -15.09
CA ASP A 127 4.47 -9.63 -14.71
C ASP A 127 4.03 -9.64 -13.24
N SER A 128 3.29 -10.66 -12.82
CA SER A 128 2.87 -10.80 -11.42
C SER A 128 4.05 -11.01 -10.47
N ILE A 129 5.11 -11.71 -10.90
CA ILE A 129 6.33 -11.89 -10.10
C ILE A 129 7.07 -10.57 -9.91
N VAL A 130 7.21 -9.80 -10.98
CA VAL A 130 7.81 -8.46 -10.97
C VAL A 130 7.01 -7.52 -10.09
N ASP A 131 5.69 -7.55 -10.16
CA ASP A 131 4.80 -6.73 -9.33
C ASP A 131 5.01 -7.02 -7.84
N VAL A 132 4.91 -8.29 -7.42
CA VAL A 132 5.02 -8.69 -6.01
C VAL A 132 6.39 -8.36 -5.43
N ILE A 133 7.46 -8.75 -6.12
CA ILE A 133 8.83 -8.49 -5.65
C ILE A 133 9.14 -7.00 -5.73
N GLY A 134 8.64 -6.30 -6.75
CA GLY A 134 8.78 -4.85 -6.89
C GLY A 134 8.14 -4.10 -5.74
N VAL A 135 6.93 -4.49 -5.30
CA VAL A 135 6.28 -3.91 -4.12
C VAL A 135 7.11 -4.14 -2.85
N ALA A 136 7.65 -5.35 -2.66
CA ALA A 136 8.53 -5.64 -1.53
C ALA A 136 9.79 -4.75 -1.54
N LEU A 137 10.42 -4.58 -2.70
CA LEU A 137 11.57 -3.69 -2.91
C LEU A 137 11.22 -2.22 -2.65
N ALA A 138 10.05 -1.77 -3.09
CA ALA A 138 9.60 -0.40 -2.89
C ALA A 138 9.30 -0.10 -1.41
N LEU A 139 8.68 -1.03 -0.69
CA LEU A 139 8.44 -0.94 0.76
C LEU A 139 9.74 -0.98 1.56
N ASP A 140 10.75 -1.72 1.10
CA ASP A 140 12.10 -1.73 1.68
C ASP A 140 12.82 -0.40 1.44
N SER A 141 12.81 0.08 0.19
CA SER A 141 13.41 1.37 -0.19
C SER A 141 12.82 2.56 0.57
N LEU A 142 11.50 2.55 0.81
CA LEU A 142 10.82 3.56 1.62
C LEU A 142 11.05 3.41 3.12
N GLN A 143 11.71 2.34 3.57
CA GLN A 143 11.93 2.00 4.98
C GLN A 143 10.61 1.96 5.77
N ALA A 144 9.56 1.36 5.19
CA ALA A 144 8.22 1.33 5.79
C ALA A 144 8.17 0.51 7.09
N GLU A 145 8.10 1.16 8.25
CA GLU A 145 8.03 0.46 9.54
C GLU A 145 6.62 -0.05 9.85
N TYR A 146 5.60 0.70 9.40
CA TYR A 146 4.19 0.33 9.55
C TYR A 146 3.44 0.56 8.24
N ILE A 147 2.66 -0.42 7.83
CA ILE A 147 1.88 -0.41 6.60
C ILE A 147 0.40 -0.46 6.98
N CYS A 148 -0.36 0.55 6.58
CA CYS A 148 -1.79 0.67 6.86
C CYS A 148 -2.57 0.71 5.55
N SER A 149 -3.83 0.28 5.55
CA SER A 149 -4.71 0.36 4.38
C SER A 149 -6.08 0.91 4.74
N SER A 150 -6.72 1.58 3.79
CA SER A 150 -8.18 1.73 3.80
C SER A 150 -8.85 0.36 3.68
N PRO A 151 -10.15 0.21 4.03
CA PRO A 151 -10.94 -0.92 3.56
C PRO A 151 -10.88 -1.03 2.03
N VAL A 152 -10.90 -2.25 1.51
CA VAL A 152 -10.55 -2.53 0.11
C VAL A 152 -11.79 -2.82 -0.74
N PRO A 153 -12.08 -2.05 -1.81
CA PRO A 153 -13.18 -2.33 -2.72
C PRO A 153 -12.79 -3.48 -3.66
N LEU A 154 -13.59 -4.54 -3.64
CA LEU A 154 -13.30 -5.75 -4.42
C LEU A 154 -13.90 -5.72 -5.83
N GLY A 155 -15.03 -5.03 -6.00
CA GLY A 155 -15.84 -5.05 -7.21
C GLY A 155 -16.95 -6.11 -7.16
N SER A 156 -17.69 -6.23 -8.26
CA SER A 156 -18.77 -7.21 -8.43
C SER A 156 -18.88 -7.68 -9.89
N GLY A 157 -19.76 -8.63 -10.19
CA GLY A 157 -20.00 -9.11 -11.55
C GLY A 157 -19.19 -10.36 -11.90
N MET A 158 -18.69 -10.45 -13.13
CA MET A 158 -17.98 -11.63 -13.66
C MET A 158 -16.68 -11.21 -14.36
N VAL A 159 -15.64 -12.03 -14.26
CA VAL A 159 -14.35 -11.85 -14.94
C VAL A 159 -14.00 -13.10 -15.74
N ARG A 160 -13.42 -12.92 -16.93
CA ARG A 160 -12.89 -14.02 -17.74
C ARG A 160 -11.42 -14.24 -17.40
N CYS A 161 -11.09 -15.42 -16.94
CA CYS A 161 -9.76 -15.89 -16.57
C CYS A 161 -9.41 -17.17 -17.36
N ASP A 162 -8.21 -17.71 -17.14
CA ASP A 162 -7.77 -18.98 -17.75
C ASP A 162 -8.67 -20.18 -17.35
N HIS A 163 -9.42 -20.05 -16.25
CA HIS A 163 -10.39 -21.04 -15.77
C HIS A 163 -11.84 -20.79 -16.23
N GLY A 164 -12.04 -19.86 -17.18
CA GLY A 164 -13.35 -19.49 -17.70
C GLY A 164 -13.93 -18.25 -17.04
N LEU A 165 -15.25 -18.22 -16.83
CA LEU A 165 -15.93 -17.08 -16.20
C LEU A 165 -16.04 -17.31 -14.70
N TYR A 166 -15.40 -16.45 -13.91
CA TYR A 166 -15.43 -16.44 -12.45
C TYR A 166 -16.25 -15.27 -11.92
N PRO A 167 -16.87 -15.39 -10.74
CA PRO A 167 -17.47 -14.25 -10.06
C PRO A 167 -16.39 -13.23 -9.69
N VAL A 168 -16.77 -11.97 -9.56
CA VAL A 168 -15.96 -10.92 -8.94
C VAL A 168 -16.55 -10.63 -7.56
N PRO A 169 -15.72 -10.60 -6.49
CA PRO A 169 -14.28 -10.92 -6.48
C PRO A 169 -13.98 -12.36 -6.91
N ALA A 170 -12.84 -12.54 -7.59
CA ALA A 170 -12.34 -13.87 -7.92
C ALA A 170 -12.22 -14.73 -6.65
N PRO A 171 -12.46 -16.06 -6.72
CA PRO A 171 -12.49 -16.90 -5.52
C PRO A 171 -11.24 -16.82 -4.64
N ALA A 172 -10.04 -16.82 -5.24
CA ALA A 172 -8.78 -16.67 -4.51
C ALA A 172 -8.64 -15.27 -3.87
N THR A 173 -9.06 -14.21 -4.57
CA THR A 173 -9.12 -12.84 -4.04
C THR A 173 -10.00 -12.77 -2.80
N LEU A 174 -11.22 -13.31 -2.87
CA LEU A 174 -12.13 -13.30 -1.72
C LEU A 174 -11.61 -14.14 -0.56
N GLU A 175 -10.96 -15.27 -0.85
CA GLU A 175 -10.34 -16.11 0.18
C GLU A 175 -9.23 -15.37 0.93
N MET A 176 -8.36 -14.64 0.23
CA MET A 176 -7.30 -13.83 0.85
C MET A 176 -7.86 -12.68 1.70
N MET A 177 -9.00 -12.12 1.30
CA MET A 177 -9.65 -11.01 2.00
C MET A 177 -10.51 -11.45 3.20
N ARG A 178 -10.61 -12.75 3.47
CA ARG A 178 -11.36 -13.29 4.62
C ARG A 178 -10.84 -12.71 5.94
N GLY A 179 -11.72 -12.05 6.68
CA GLY A 179 -11.40 -11.41 7.97
C GLY A 179 -10.74 -10.03 7.85
N LEU A 180 -10.58 -9.50 6.64
CA LEU A 180 -10.04 -8.16 6.38
C LEU A 180 -11.17 -7.19 6.02
N PRO A 181 -11.05 -5.88 6.34
CA PRO A 181 -12.03 -4.88 5.97
C PRO A 181 -12.14 -4.70 4.45
N ILE A 182 -13.36 -4.89 3.92
CA ILE A 182 -13.71 -4.61 2.52
C ILE A 182 -14.53 -3.31 2.44
N ALA A 183 -14.47 -2.65 1.29
CA ALA A 183 -15.25 -1.45 0.99
C ALA A 183 -16.30 -1.74 -0.08
N GLU A 184 -17.38 -0.94 -0.04
CA GLU A 184 -18.38 -0.92 -1.09
C GLU A 184 -17.85 -0.22 -2.36
N THR A 185 -18.35 -0.62 -3.51
CA THR A 185 -18.07 0.03 -4.81
C THR A 185 -19.20 -0.24 -5.79
N ASP A 186 -19.53 0.77 -6.60
CA ASP A 186 -20.56 0.68 -7.65
C ASP A 186 -20.07 -0.02 -8.92
N TYR A 187 -18.80 -0.43 -8.95
CA TYR A 187 -18.19 -0.99 -10.16
C TYR A 187 -18.45 -2.49 -10.28
N SER A 188 -19.16 -2.86 -11.35
CA SER A 188 -19.41 -4.26 -11.76
C SER A 188 -18.25 -4.80 -12.60
N MET A 189 -17.05 -4.75 -12.03
CA MET A 189 -15.81 -5.29 -12.58
C MET A 189 -14.82 -5.54 -11.46
N GLU A 190 -13.77 -6.31 -11.75
CA GLU A 190 -12.67 -6.52 -10.80
C GLU A 190 -11.94 -5.20 -10.51
N MET A 191 -12.04 -4.76 -9.25
CA MET A 191 -11.36 -3.58 -8.72
C MET A 191 -10.09 -3.96 -7.94
N THR A 192 -10.10 -5.12 -7.29
CA THR A 192 -8.92 -5.68 -6.62
C THR A 192 -8.54 -7.00 -7.27
N THR A 193 -7.32 -7.07 -7.81
CA THR A 193 -6.80 -8.30 -8.44
C THR A 193 -6.31 -9.29 -7.38
N PRO A 194 -6.11 -10.58 -7.72
CA PRO A 194 -5.49 -11.53 -6.80
C PRO A 194 -4.16 -11.03 -6.22
N THR A 195 -3.30 -10.43 -7.06
CA THR A 195 -2.02 -9.84 -6.63
C THR A 195 -2.24 -8.69 -5.64
N GLY A 196 -3.19 -7.79 -5.90
CA GLY A 196 -3.52 -6.69 -4.98
C GLY A 196 -4.03 -7.17 -3.62
N ALA A 197 -4.93 -8.16 -3.62
CA ALA A 197 -5.39 -8.79 -2.38
C ALA A 197 -4.27 -9.51 -1.63
N GLY A 198 -3.36 -10.19 -2.35
CA GLY A 198 -2.18 -10.83 -1.76
C GLY A 198 -1.25 -9.83 -1.08
N ILE A 199 -1.01 -8.66 -1.71
CA ILE A 199 -0.25 -7.57 -1.11
C ILE A 199 -0.91 -7.12 0.19
N VAL A 200 -2.18 -6.74 0.16
CA VAL A 200 -2.91 -6.27 1.35
C VAL A 200 -2.89 -7.32 2.47
N ALA A 201 -3.26 -8.56 2.15
CA ALA A 201 -3.40 -9.62 3.14
C ALA A 201 -2.06 -10.06 3.77
N ALA A 202 -0.93 -9.80 3.11
CA ALA A 202 0.39 -10.20 3.59
C ALA A 202 1.13 -9.09 4.33
N VAL A 203 1.09 -7.84 3.84
CA VAL A 203 2.01 -6.79 4.31
C VAL A 203 1.35 -5.70 5.14
N VAL A 204 0.03 -5.55 5.08
CA VAL A 204 -0.70 -4.53 5.86
C VAL A 204 -0.78 -4.94 7.32
N ASN A 205 -0.31 -4.08 8.21
CA ASN A 205 -0.32 -4.29 9.67
C ASN A 205 -1.67 -3.94 10.31
N GLY A 206 -2.43 -3.01 9.70
CA GLY A 206 -3.73 -2.61 10.21
C GLY A 206 -4.54 -1.79 9.21
N PHE A 207 -5.80 -1.56 9.54
CA PHE A 207 -6.74 -0.85 8.66
C PHE A 207 -7.28 0.40 9.35
N SER A 208 -7.53 1.44 8.56
CA SER A 208 -8.17 2.67 9.03
C SER A 208 -9.22 3.12 8.02
N LYS A 209 -10.38 3.58 8.50
CA LYS A 209 -11.46 4.06 7.63
C LYS A 209 -11.07 5.31 6.82
N GLY A 210 -10.08 6.05 7.29
CA GLY A 210 -9.48 7.20 6.60
C GLY A 210 -7.99 7.31 6.91
N LEU A 211 -7.37 8.42 6.51
CA LEU A 211 -5.95 8.65 6.78
C LEU A 211 -5.67 8.58 8.29
N PRO A 212 -4.73 7.73 8.75
CA PRO A 212 -4.33 7.69 10.15
C PRO A 212 -3.64 9.01 10.55
N PRO A 213 -3.61 9.37 11.84
CA PRO A 213 -2.85 10.53 12.30
C PRO A 213 -1.36 10.40 11.95
N MET A 214 -0.85 11.32 11.13
CA MET A 214 0.55 11.33 10.67
C MET A 214 0.93 12.73 10.15
N VAL A 215 2.24 12.99 10.10
CA VAL A 215 2.80 14.06 9.27
C VAL A 215 3.07 13.45 7.89
N VAL A 216 2.43 13.99 6.85
CA VAL A 216 2.60 13.52 5.47
C VAL A 216 3.89 14.09 4.89
N ASP A 217 4.75 13.21 4.37
CA ASP A 217 5.99 13.59 3.70
C ASP A 217 5.80 13.60 2.18
N THR A 218 5.26 12.52 1.62
CA THR A 218 5.09 12.33 0.18
C THR A 218 3.79 11.59 -0.15
N ILE A 219 3.29 11.80 -1.37
CA ILE A 219 2.09 11.16 -1.90
C ILE A 219 2.40 10.67 -3.31
N GLY A 220 2.04 9.43 -3.60
CA GLY A 220 2.18 8.83 -4.92
C GLY A 220 0.86 8.26 -5.44
N TYR A 221 0.72 8.21 -6.75
CA TYR A 221 -0.43 7.64 -7.45
C TYR A 221 0.02 6.61 -8.48
N GLY A 222 -0.48 5.39 -8.35
CA GLY A 222 -0.25 4.30 -9.30
C GLY A 222 -1.48 4.07 -10.17
N ALA A 223 -1.34 4.21 -11.48
CA ALA A 223 -2.44 4.12 -12.44
C ALA A 223 -2.74 2.68 -12.82
N GLY A 224 -4.02 2.29 -12.74
CA GLY A 224 -4.51 1.05 -13.31
C GLY A 224 -4.68 1.15 -14.82
N THR A 225 -4.69 0.01 -15.50
CA THR A 225 -4.77 -0.04 -16.97
C THR A 225 -6.09 0.51 -17.51
N ARG A 226 -7.22 0.14 -16.90
CA ARG A 226 -8.57 0.49 -17.37
C ARG A 226 -8.90 1.96 -17.08
N ASP A 227 -9.77 2.56 -17.87
CA ASP A 227 -10.41 3.84 -17.54
C ASP A 227 -11.78 3.57 -16.92
N LEU A 228 -12.10 4.31 -15.87
CA LEU A 228 -13.35 4.18 -15.14
C LEU A 228 -14.18 5.45 -15.37
N ALA A 229 -15.49 5.28 -15.61
CA ALA A 229 -16.33 6.41 -16.04
C ALA A 229 -16.59 7.45 -14.93
N LYS A 230 -16.73 7.02 -13.67
CA LYS A 230 -17.12 7.88 -12.53
C LYS A 230 -15.97 8.31 -11.62
N GLN A 231 -14.78 7.71 -11.72
CA GLN A 231 -13.65 7.98 -10.81
C GLN A 231 -12.29 7.68 -11.46
N PRO A 232 -11.17 8.23 -10.98
CA PRO A 232 -9.84 7.90 -11.49
C PRO A 232 -9.44 6.47 -11.08
N ASN A 233 -8.96 5.67 -12.04
CA ASN A 233 -8.43 4.34 -11.77
C ASN A 233 -7.00 4.41 -11.26
N VAL A 234 -6.83 4.81 -10.00
CA VAL A 234 -5.52 4.97 -9.37
C VAL A 234 -5.54 4.43 -7.94
N LEU A 235 -4.44 3.84 -7.51
CA LEU A 235 -4.15 3.64 -6.10
C LEU A 235 -3.40 4.87 -5.60
N ARG A 236 -3.80 5.43 -4.45
CA ARG A 236 -3.03 6.46 -3.77
C ARG A 236 -2.21 5.84 -2.64
N VAL A 237 -0.94 6.19 -2.56
CA VAL A 237 -0.07 5.88 -1.44
C VAL A 237 0.33 7.16 -0.74
N VAL A 238 0.20 7.20 0.59
CA VAL A 238 0.65 8.31 1.42
C VAL A 238 1.75 7.82 2.33
N VAL A 239 2.90 8.48 2.30
CA VAL A 239 4.04 8.14 3.15
C VAL A 239 4.29 9.28 4.11
N GLY A 240 4.63 8.95 5.34
CA GLY A 240 4.93 9.95 6.34
C GLY A 240 5.43 9.37 7.65
N THR A 241 5.33 10.17 8.70
CA THR A 241 5.80 9.80 10.03
C THR A 241 4.69 9.91 11.06
N THR A 242 4.68 8.95 11.98
CA THR A 242 3.86 8.98 13.19
C THR A 242 4.81 9.23 14.37
N ASP A 243 4.50 10.25 15.16
CA ASP A 243 5.15 10.54 16.43
C ASP A 243 4.10 11.03 17.44
N SER A 244 4.25 10.67 18.71
CA SER A 244 3.29 10.99 19.78
C SER A 244 3.27 12.47 20.16
N TYR A 245 4.31 13.21 19.76
CA TYR A 245 4.47 14.65 20.00
C TYR A 245 4.74 15.37 18.67
N ILE A 246 3.70 15.98 18.10
CA ILE A 246 3.84 16.77 16.88
C ILE A 246 3.95 18.25 17.28
N ALA A 247 5.18 18.76 17.38
CA ALA A 247 5.40 20.19 17.19
C ALA A 247 5.15 20.52 15.72
N LYS A 248 4.52 21.68 15.42
CA LYS A 248 4.34 22.15 14.04
C LYS A 248 5.70 22.19 13.33
N SER A 249 5.94 21.22 12.45
CA SER A 249 6.95 21.36 11.41
C SER A 249 6.50 22.49 10.51
N THR A 250 7.33 23.52 10.39
CA THR A 250 7.12 24.58 9.40
C THR A 250 7.43 23.94 8.06
N ALA A 251 6.41 23.36 7.42
CA ALA A 251 6.50 22.86 6.06
C ALA A 251 7.22 23.93 5.22
N MET A 252 8.28 23.52 4.53
CA MET A 252 9.21 24.39 3.84
C MET A 252 8.47 25.45 3.04
N LEU A 253 8.50 26.70 3.53
CA LEU A 253 8.44 27.85 2.67
C LEU A 253 9.70 27.77 1.81
N GLN A 254 9.53 27.19 0.62
CA GLN A 254 10.52 27.24 -0.43
C GLN A 254 10.96 28.70 -0.58
N PRO A 255 12.24 29.06 -0.38
CA PRO A 255 12.65 30.41 -0.67
C PRO A 255 12.60 30.54 -2.18
N ALA A 256 11.59 31.25 -2.68
CA ALA A 256 11.73 31.98 -3.93
C ALA A 256 12.77 33.09 -3.70
N LEU A 257 14.04 32.73 -3.81
CA LEU A 257 15.20 33.62 -3.83
C LEU A 257 16.09 33.13 -4.98
N ALA A 258 16.58 33.93 -5.90
CA ALA A 258 16.27 35.28 -6.34
C ALA A 258 16.94 35.36 -7.73
N HIS A 259 16.36 36.08 -8.67
CA HIS A 259 17.07 36.48 -9.88
C HIS A 259 18.29 37.33 -9.45
N LEU A 260 19.49 36.76 -9.50
CA LEU A 260 20.74 37.51 -9.37
C LEU A 260 21.24 37.85 -10.77
N HIS A 261 20.96 39.09 -11.18
CA HIS A 261 21.74 39.77 -12.19
C HIS A 261 23.14 40.02 -11.62
N SER A 262 24.17 39.42 -12.23
CA SER A 262 25.56 39.81 -11.98
C SER A 262 25.82 41.15 -12.67
N HIS A 263 25.95 42.21 -11.89
CA HIS A 263 26.71 43.39 -12.29
C HIS A 263 27.98 43.44 -11.45
N ASP A 264 29.11 43.19 -12.10
CA ASP A 264 30.44 43.49 -11.60
C ASP A 264 30.54 44.98 -11.33
N HIS A 265 30.86 45.33 -10.09
CA HIS A 265 31.55 46.58 -9.78
C HIS A 265 32.59 46.29 -8.70
N ASP A 266 33.85 46.24 -9.15
CA ASP A 266 35.03 46.49 -8.34
C ASP A 266 34.85 47.78 -7.55
N HIS A 267 35.11 47.74 -6.24
CA HIS A 267 35.81 48.81 -5.54
C HIS A 267 36.41 48.26 -4.23
N ASP A 268 37.74 48.13 -4.23
CA ASP A 268 38.57 48.20 -3.04
C ASP A 268 38.26 49.48 -2.26
N HIS A 269 38.16 49.38 -0.93
CA HIS A 269 38.85 50.29 0.00
C HIS A 269 38.83 49.74 1.43
N HIS A 270 40.03 49.55 1.97
CA HIS A 270 40.35 49.41 3.38
C HIS A 270 39.78 50.56 4.22
N HIS A 271 39.40 50.29 5.47
CA HIS A 271 39.85 51.06 6.63
C HIS A 271 39.61 50.28 7.93
N ASP A 272 40.70 50.00 8.63
CA ASP A 272 40.74 49.66 10.05
C ASP A 272 40.17 50.80 10.89
N HIS A 273 39.41 50.47 11.94
CA HIS A 273 39.38 51.23 13.18
C HIS A 273 38.96 50.33 14.35
N ASP A 274 39.95 50.02 15.20
CA ASP A 274 39.77 49.63 16.59
C ASP A 274 39.03 50.72 17.35
N HIS A 275 38.06 50.34 18.20
CA HIS A 275 37.76 51.04 19.45
C HIS A 275 37.13 50.07 20.47
N ASP A 276 37.92 49.77 21.50
CA ASP A 276 37.46 49.28 22.80
C ASP A 276 36.45 50.25 23.41
N HIS A 277 35.36 49.73 23.98
CA HIS A 277 34.77 50.27 25.21
C HIS A 277 33.98 49.18 25.96
N HIS A 278 34.49 48.88 27.16
CA HIS A 278 33.77 48.22 28.25
C HIS A 278 32.52 48.99 28.65
N HIS A 279 31.44 48.27 29.00
CA HIS A 279 30.59 48.60 30.14
C HIS A 279 29.92 47.34 30.68
N ASP A 280 30.30 46.99 31.91
CA ASP A 280 29.58 46.11 32.83
C ASP A 280 28.20 46.68 33.13
N HIS A 281 27.18 45.82 33.20
CA HIS A 281 26.04 46.02 34.09
C HIS A 281 25.40 44.67 34.45
N ASP A 282 25.71 44.20 35.65
CA ASP A 282 24.91 43.24 36.41
C ASP A 282 23.56 43.85 36.76
N HIS A 283 22.47 43.10 36.56
CA HIS A 283 21.28 43.21 37.41
C HIS A 283 20.59 41.85 37.54
N HIS A 284 20.78 41.25 38.72
CA HIS A 284 19.89 40.26 39.31
C HIS A 284 18.49 40.84 39.53
N HIS A 285 17.45 40.05 39.28
CA HIS A 285 16.26 40.02 40.14
C HIS A 285 15.61 38.63 40.09
N ASP A 286 15.75 37.92 41.21
CA ASP A 286 14.92 36.79 41.60
C ASP A 286 13.49 37.27 41.88
N HIS A 287 12.50 36.48 41.47
CA HIS A 287 11.22 36.40 42.17
C HIS A 287 10.63 34.98 42.05
N ASP A 288 10.82 34.22 43.12
CA ASP A 288 10.00 33.07 43.47
C ASP A 288 8.58 33.52 43.83
N HIS A 289 7.57 32.82 43.32
CA HIS A 289 6.30 32.63 44.03
C HIS A 289 5.74 31.24 43.74
N HIS A 290 5.87 30.36 44.74
CA HIS A 290 5.04 29.19 44.95
C HIS A 290 3.56 29.60 45.11
N HIS A 291 2.64 28.79 44.59
CA HIS A 291 1.42 28.41 45.32
C HIS A 291 0.91 27.05 44.81
N ASP A 292 0.99 26.06 45.71
CA ASP A 292 0.24 24.81 45.67
C ASP A 292 -1.25 25.07 45.89
N HIS A 293 -2.12 24.33 45.19
CA HIS A 293 -3.40 23.88 45.75
C HIS A 293 -3.82 22.55 45.11
N HIS A 294 -3.78 21.49 45.93
CA HIS A 294 -4.58 20.28 45.80
C HIS A 294 -6.09 20.60 45.89
N HIS A 295 -6.94 19.82 45.22
CA HIS A 295 -7.99 19.03 45.89
C HIS A 295 -8.61 17.98 44.98
N ASP A 296 -9.11 16.96 45.67
CA ASP A 296 -9.44 15.59 45.28
C ASP A 296 -10.91 15.37 44.83
N HIS A 297 -11.10 14.17 44.24
CA HIS A 297 -12.27 13.27 44.24
C HIS A 297 -13.62 13.74 43.66
N ASN A 298 -14.20 12.95 42.74
CA ASN A 298 -15.10 11.85 43.12
C ASN A 298 -15.52 10.97 41.92
N HIS A 299 -15.73 9.69 42.23
CA HIS A 299 -16.40 8.67 41.41
C HIS A 299 -17.89 8.98 41.24
N ASP A 300 -18.52 8.46 40.18
CA ASP A 300 -19.71 7.62 40.37
C ASP A 300 -19.94 6.68 39.19
N HIS A 301 -20.25 5.44 39.56
CA HIS A 301 -20.77 4.37 38.73
C HIS A 301 -22.25 4.61 38.47
N ASP A 302 -22.75 4.22 37.28
CA ASP A 302 -24.13 3.75 37.20
C ASP A 302 -24.24 2.56 36.26
N HIS A 303 -24.76 1.49 36.86
CA HIS A 303 -25.21 0.26 36.24
C HIS A 303 -26.55 0.50 35.56
N HIS A 304 -26.75 -0.09 34.37
CA HIS A 304 -28.09 -0.54 33.98
C HIS A 304 -27.99 -1.88 33.24
N ASP A 305 -28.38 -2.92 33.97
CA ASP A 305 -29.00 -4.14 33.45
C ASP A 305 -30.21 -3.78 32.58
N HIS A 306 -30.40 -4.46 31.45
CA HIS A 306 -31.73 -4.89 31.02
C HIS A 306 -31.68 -6.19 30.20
N ASN A 307 -32.69 -6.99 30.48
CA ASN A 307 -32.92 -8.38 30.13
C ASN A 307 -33.18 -8.65 28.64
N HIS A 308 -32.91 -9.92 28.31
CA HIS A 308 -33.62 -10.82 27.39
C HIS A 308 -34.88 -10.31 26.69
N ASP A 309 -35.00 -10.65 25.40
CA ASP A 309 -36.08 -11.54 24.96
C ASP A 309 -35.68 -12.35 23.72
N HIS A 310 -36.04 -13.64 23.77
CA HIS A 310 -36.01 -14.61 22.68
C HIS A 310 -37.33 -14.50 21.92
N ASP A 311 -37.28 -14.57 20.59
CA ASP A 311 -38.41 -15.10 19.83
C ASP A 311 -37.89 -16.10 18.79
N HIS A 312 -38.30 -17.34 19.00
CA HIS A 312 -38.27 -18.44 18.05
C HIS A 312 -39.58 -18.41 17.28
N GLU A 313 -39.53 -18.34 15.95
CA GLU A 313 -40.62 -18.85 15.11
C GLU A 313 -40.11 -20.07 14.35
N HIS A 314 -40.70 -21.21 14.73
CA HIS A 314 -40.82 -22.40 13.90
C HIS A 314 -41.93 -22.15 12.88
N ASP A 315 -41.69 -22.51 11.63
CA ASP A 315 -42.74 -23.04 10.77
C ASP A 315 -42.14 -24.25 10.04
N ASP A 316 -42.65 -25.42 10.44
CA ASP A 316 -42.69 -26.64 9.65
C ASP A 316 -43.72 -26.45 8.54
N ASP A 317 -43.45 -26.96 7.33
CA ASP A 317 -44.44 -27.76 6.58
C ASP A 317 -43.80 -28.40 5.33
N ASP A 318 -43.86 -29.74 5.37
CA ASP A 318 -44.01 -30.72 4.30
C ASP A 318 -44.29 -30.20 2.87
N GLU A 319 -43.58 -30.74 1.87
CA GLU A 319 -44.11 -31.88 1.11
C GLU A 319 -43.11 -32.38 0.05
N SER A 320 -42.96 -33.70 0.06
CA SER A 320 -42.38 -34.55 -0.96
C SER A 320 -43.01 -34.35 -2.35
N HIS A 321 -42.21 -34.43 -3.42
CA HIS A 321 -42.56 -35.31 -4.53
C HIS A 321 -41.35 -35.77 -5.36
N ASP A 322 -41.37 -37.08 -5.52
CA ASP A 322 -40.44 -37.95 -6.22
C ASP A 322 -40.53 -37.85 -7.75
N HIS A 323 -39.43 -38.25 -8.39
CA HIS A 323 -39.35 -39.05 -9.63
C HIS A 323 -39.21 -38.43 -11.06
N PRO A 324 -38.67 -39.19 -12.05
CA PRO A 324 -37.49 -38.76 -12.83
C PRO A 324 -37.64 -38.93 -14.38
N HIS A 325 -36.51 -38.75 -15.08
CA HIS A 325 -36.11 -39.34 -16.38
C HIS A 325 -36.50 -38.70 -17.74
N LYS A 326 -35.44 -38.59 -18.57
CA LYS A 326 -35.33 -38.64 -20.06
C LYS A 326 -35.95 -37.43 -20.81
N HIS A 327 -35.29 -36.78 -21.76
CA HIS A 327 -34.38 -37.20 -22.82
C HIS A 327 -33.32 -36.15 -23.10
#